data_AF-A0A7X5DGM4-F1
#
_entry.id   AF-A0A7X5DGM4-F1
#
_cell.length_a   1.000
_cell.length_b   1.000
_cell.length_c   1.000
_cell.angle_alpha   90.00
_cell.angle_beta   90.00
_cell.angle_gamma   90.00
#
_symmetry.space_group_name_H-M   'P 1'
#
loop_
_entity.id
_entity.type
_entity.pdbx_description
1 polymer ?
#
loop_
_entity_poly.entity_id
_entity_poly.type
_entity_poly.pdbx_seq_one_letter_code
_entity_poly.pdbx_strand_id
1 'polypeptide(L)'
;MQETTGERLIGRRTFLRLGAAAGMTAFVLGSTGCSPMANTAPEKSASFTPGTYTAQAQGKQSLVTVEVTVGDDAIEAVDVTNHCESERIANAAIAAIATDIVELQSLAVDTVSGATLTSMAILSAVKDCIGQAGGDVAALEKAAGREKKDATEIIETEVAIVGAGAAGLTSAIALSEQGTDVVVMEKCGFIGGSMLVSGGRLQYPEAPLEFRQETTEPMRRLFAEVMERARALGVKEERVAFVEDQYEKWYAEGNTKTFDSDEYYAVLGAVGFGNPLAAETTVDAVAARHTCEWVTAHGVELEKPLLGIMGFSWPRSTHPVGKPAGEGYVDALEDYIEKSAFPELEILFSTSAQELVVESGKIVGVKGLCDDGTAYEVRASK
;
A
#
# COMPACT_ATOMS: atom_id res chain seq x y z
N MET A 1 -11.28 -19.75 7.06
CA MET A 1 -9.83 -19.54 6.84
C MET A 1 -9.54 -19.90 5.41
N GLN A 2 -9.57 -18.92 4.51
CA GLN A 2 -8.85 -19.06 3.24
C GLN A 2 -7.39 -18.76 3.58
N GLU A 3 -6.50 -19.69 3.28
CA GLU A 3 -5.08 -19.40 3.18
C GLU A 3 -4.90 -18.42 2.03
N THR A 4 -4.71 -17.14 2.34
CA THR A 4 -4.09 -16.20 1.41
C THR A 4 -2.62 -16.56 1.35
N THR A 5 -2.26 -17.39 0.38
CA THR A 5 -0.87 -17.52 -0.06
C THR A 5 -0.43 -16.13 -0.52
N GLY A 6 0.28 -15.41 0.34
CA GLY A 6 0.98 -14.17 -0.01
C GLY A 6 2.15 -14.47 -0.94
N GLU A 7 1.89 -15.11 -2.07
CA GLU A 7 2.83 -15.14 -3.17
C GLU A 7 2.98 -13.68 -3.61
N ARG A 8 4.16 -13.10 -3.35
CA ARG A 8 4.48 -11.76 -3.84
C ARG A 8 4.17 -11.72 -5.33
N LEU A 9 3.63 -10.59 -5.82
CA LEU A 9 3.53 -10.32 -7.26
C LEU A 9 4.93 -10.44 -7.88
N ILE A 10 5.29 -11.61 -8.37
CA ILE A 10 6.59 -11.88 -9.00
C ILE A 10 6.41 -11.63 -10.49
N GLY A 11 7.05 -10.58 -11.00
CA GLY A 11 7.06 -10.28 -12.42
C GLY A 11 7.67 -11.43 -13.23
N ARG A 12 7.20 -11.61 -14.46
CA ARG A 12 7.68 -12.69 -15.35
C ARG A 12 9.19 -12.61 -15.63
N ARG A 13 9.77 -11.40 -15.56
CA ARG A 13 11.21 -11.12 -15.67
C ARG A 13 12.00 -11.75 -14.52
N THR A 14 11.56 -11.53 -13.29
CA THR A 14 12.12 -12.13 -12.09
C THR A 14 11.95 -13.66 -12.13
N PHE A 15 10.77 -14.15 -12.54
CA PHE A 15 10.52 -15.59 -12.70
C PHE A 15 11.45 -16.25 -13.74
N LEU A 16 11.67 -15.61 -14.90
CA LEU A 16 12.59 -16.11 -15.92
C LEU A 16 14.06 -16.05 -15.48
N ARG A 17 14.47 -15.02 -14.73
CA ARG A 17 15.82 -14.95 -14.12
C ARG A 17 16.03 -16.06 -13.09
N LEU A 18 15.05 -16.31 -12.22
CA LEU A 18 15.07 -17.42 -11.26
C LEU A 18 15.08 -18.79 -11.96
N GLY A 19 14.29 -18.96 -13.03
CA GLY A 19 14.27 -20.17 -13.83
C GLY A 19 15.59 -20.44 -14.59
N ALA A 20 16.25 -19.38 -15.09
CA ALA A 20 17.55 -19.48 -15.73
C ALA A 20 18.68 -19.80 -14.72
N ALA A 21 18.60 -19.28 -13.49
CA ALA A 21 19.52 -19.62 -12.41
C ALA A 21 19.33 -21.07 -11.92
N ALA A 22 18.08 -21.53 -11.77
CA ALA A 22 17.77 -22.93 -11.42
C ALA A 22 18.17 -23.93 -12.52
N GLY A 23 18.13 -23.51 -13.79
CA GLY A 23 18.57 -24.31 -14.94
C GLY A 23 20.09 -24.50 -15.06
N MET A 24 20.91 -23.70 -14.36
CA MET A 24 22.38 -23.80 -14.40
C MET A 24 22.99 -24.65 -13.27
N THR A 25 22.21 -25.13 -12.29
CA THR A 25 22.72 -25.93 -11.17
C THR A 25 22.75 -27.43 -11.43
N ALA A 26 22.58 -27.87 -12.69
CA ALA A 26 22.54 -29.29 -13.04
C ALA A 26 23.50 -29.64 -14.18
N PHE A 27 24.83 -29.50 -13.98
CA PHE A 27 25.85 -30.40 -14.58
C PHE A 27 27.30 -30.04 -14.17
N VAL A 28 27.74 -30.38 -12.95
CA VAL A 28 29.17 -30.73 -12.70
C VAL A 28 29.24 -31.80 -11.60
N LEU A 29 29.18 -33.07 -12.01
CA LEU A 29 29.70 -34.19 -11.23
C LEU A 29 31.16 -34.42 -11.65
N GLY A 30 32.12 -34.29 -10.73
CA GLY A 30 33.53 -34.57 -11.05
C GLY A 30 34.57 -34.22 -9.98
N SER A 31 34.69 -35.12 -8.99
CA SER A 31 35.91 -35.51 -8.24
C SER A 31 36.79 -34.48 -7.48
N THR A 32 36.80 -34.71 -6.15
CA THR A 32 37.95 -34.74 -5.22
C THR A 32 38.76 -33.46 -4.95
N GLY A 33 38.49 -32.90 -3.76
CA GLY A 33 39.41 -32.05 -3.02
C GLY A 33 38.99 -31.96 -1.55
N CYS A 34 39.38 -32.95 -0.74
CA CYS A 34 39.24 -32.87 0.72
C CYS A 34 40.19 -31.80 1.25
N SER A 35 39.65 -30.65 1.65
CA SER A 35 40.24 -29.78 2.67
C SER A 35 39.22 -29.69 3.80
N PRO A 36 39.62 -29.85 5.07
CA PRO A 36 38.70 -29.67 6.18
C PRO A 36 38.32 -28.19 6.23
N MET A 37 37.07 -27.86 5.88
CA MET A 37 36.45 -26.64 6.37
C MET A 37 36.49 -26.76 7.89
N ALA A 38 37.19 -25.84 8.54
CA ALA A 38 37.00 -25.58 9.95
C ALA A 38 35.54 -25.21 10.12
N ASN A 39 34.75 -26.19 10.56
CA ASN A 39 33.39 -25.98 11.02
C ASN A 39 33.54 -25.28 12.38
N THR A 40 33.78 -23.96 12.35
CA THR A 40 33.54 -23.12 13.53
C THR A 40 32.04 -23.12 13.72
N ALA A 41 31.57 -24.06 14.55
CA ALA A 41 30.28 -23.96 15.19
C ALA A 41 30.15 -22.54 15.77
N PRO A 42 28.99 -21.88 15.64
CA PRO A 42 28.78 -20.60 16.31
C PRO A 42 29.13 -20.78 17.79
N GLU A 43 29.97 -19.90 18.33
CA GLU A 43 30.28 -19.86 19.76
C GLU A 43 28.95 -19.76 20.53
N LYS A 44 28.72 -20.69 21.47
CA LYS A 44 27.54 -20.75 22.35
C LYS A 44 27.22 -19.35 22.93
N SER A 45 26.19 -18.70 22.42
CA SER A 45 25.98 -17.26 22.63
C SER A 45 24.77 -16.89 23.49
N ALA A 46 23.92 -17.84 23.89
CA ALA A 46 22.87 -17.55 24.87
C ALA A 46 22.63 -18.73 25.80
N SER A 47 22.46 -18.44 27.08
CA SER A 47 21.96 -19.37 28.10
C SER A 47 20.61 -18.82 28.50
N PHE A 48 19.54 -19.43 28.01
CA PHE A 48 18.19 -19.09 28.43
C PHE A 48 17.72 -20.05 29.52
N THR A 49 16.72 -19.62 30.30
CA THR A 49 15.86 -20.55 31.03
C THR A 49 14.81 -21.04 30.03
N PRO A 50 14.76 -22.35 29.70
CA PRO A 50 13.81 -22.84 28.70
C PRO A 50 12.37 -22.56 29.09
N GLY A 51 11.56 -22.17 28.11
CA GLY A 51 10.15 -21.89 28.30
C GLY A 51 9.57 -20.94 27.26
N THR A 52 8.29 -20.63 27.42
CA THR A 52 7.59 -19.62 26.64
C THR A 52 7.34 -18.40 27.51
N TYR A 53 7.75 -17.25 27.00
CA TYR A 53 7.66 -15.96 27.67
C TYR A 53 6.76 -15.02 26.86
N THR A 54 5.93 -14.25 27.56
CA THR A 54 4.97 -13.34 26.93
C THR A 54 5.28 -11.91 27.33
N ALA A 55 5.28 -11.01 26.35
CA ALA A 55 5.41 -9.58 26.59
C ALA A 55 4.52 -8.78 25.64
N GLN A 56 4.34 -7.50 25.95
CA GLN A 56 3.54 -6.58 25.16
C GLN A 56 4.30 -5.27 24.97
N ALA A 57 4.16 -4.69 23.78
CA ALA A 57 4.68 -3.36 23.50
C ALA A 57 3.70 -2.55 22.66
N GLN A 58 3.79 -1.22 22.74
CA GLN A 58 2.90 -0.33 22.00
C GLN A 58 3.28 -0.29 20.51
N GLY A 59 2.39 -0.79 19.66
CA GLY A 59 2.40 -0.65 18.20
C GLY A 59 1.74 0.65 17.72
N LYS A 60 1.39 0.71 16.43
CA LYS A 60 0.79 1.91 15.83
C LYS A 60 -0.63 2.18 16.34
N GLN A 61 -1.43 1.14 16.47
CA GLN A 61 -2.86 1.18 16.76
C GLN A 61 -3.19 0.53 18.10
N SER A 62 -2.42 -0.46 18.54
CA SER A 62 -2.67 -1.17 19.80
C SER A 62 -1.39 -1.66 20.46
N LEU A 63 -1.55 -2.30 21.63
CA LEU A 63 -0.53 -3.20 22.13
C LEU A 63 -0.39 -4.39 21.17
N VAL A 64 0.86 -4.79 20.93
CA VAL A 64 1.24 -6.01 20.21
C VAL A 64 1.74 -7.00 21.24
N THR A 65 1.11 -8.18 21.30
CA THR A 65 1.46 -9.26 22.22
C THR A 65 2.32 -10.27 21.50
N VAL A 66 3.48 -10.59 22.08
CA VAL A 66 4.43 -11.54 21.53
C VAL A 66 4.70 -12.63 22.54
N GLU A 67 4.67 -13.88 22.07
CA GLU A 67 5.16 -15.05 22.78
C GLU A 67 6.49 -15.47 22.15
N VAL A 68 7.50 -15.72 22.98
CA VAL A 68 8.81 -16.20 22.53
C VAL A 68 9.09 -17.51 23.25
N THR A 69 9.32 -18.55 22.47
CA THR A 69 9.78 -19.85 23.00
C THR A 69 11.29 -19.92 22.86
N VAL A 70 11.96 -20.24 23.96
CA VAL A 70 13.40 -20.45 24.01
C VAL A 70 13.72 -21.84 24.57
N GLY A 71 14.71 -22.49 23.96
CA GLY A 71 15.39 -23.67 24.50
C GLY A 71 16.51 -23.27 25.46
N ASP A 72 17.46 -24.17 25.74
CA ASP A 72 18.61 -23.84 26.59
C ASP A 72 19.55 -22.82 25.92
N ASP A 73 19.72 -22.92 24.61
CA ASP A 73 20.73 -22.19 23.84
C ASP A 73 20.21 -21.49 22.57
N ALA A 74 18.90 -21.51 22.33
CA ALA A 74 18.31 -20.94 21.13
C ALA A 74 16.92 -20.32 21.37
N ILE A 75 16.59 -19.32 20.57
CA ILE A 75 15.25 -18.82 20.32
C ILE A 75 14.59 -19.75 19.30
N GLU A 76 13.58 -20.50 19.71
CA GLU A 76 12.95 -21.54 18.90
C GLU A 76 11.75 -20.99 18.11
N ALA A 77 11.00 -20.05 18.69
CA ALA A 77 9.85 -19.43 18.06
C ALA A 77 9.60 -18.01 18.54
N VAL A 78 9.03 -17.19 17.66
CA VAL A 78 8.52 -15.84 17.96
C VAL A 78 7.13 -15.74 17.33
N ASP A 79 6.10 -15.71 18.17
CA ASP A 79 4.70 -15.70 17.76
C ASP A 79 4.03 -14.41 18.20
N VAL A 80 3.41 -13.70 17.26
CA VAL A 80 2.59 -12.52 17.58
C VAL A 80 1.14 -12.99 17.75
N THR A 81 0.67 -13.05 19.00
CA THR A 81 -0.59 -13.72 19.35
C THR A 81 -1.80 -12.79 19.41
N ASN A 82 -1.58 -11.48 19.56
CA ASN A 82 -2.69 -10.51 19.62
C ASN A 82 -2.25 -9.10 19.24
N HIS A 83 -3.00 -8.45 18.34
CA HIS A 83 -2.90 -7.04 18.02
C HIS A 83 -4.17 -6.54 17.29
N CYS A 84 -4.35 -5.22 17.22
CA CYS A 84 -5.34 -4.55 16.38
C CYS A 84 -4.67 -3.63 15.34
N GLU A 85 -3.43 -3.94 14.95
CA GLU A 85 -2.75 -3.32 13.81
C GLU A 85 -3.43 -3.68 12.48
N SER A 86 -3.12 -2.94 11.41
CA SER A 86 -3.65 -3.22 10.07
C SER A 86 -3.07 -4.53 9.54
N GLU A 87 -3.89 -5.58 9.41
CA GLU A 87 -3.43 -6.96 9.17
C GLU A 87 -2.43 -7.10 8.02
N ARG A 88 -2.76 -6.56 6.83
CA ARG A 88 -1.86 -6.63 5.65
C ARG A 88 -0.47 -6.02 5.91
N ILE A 89 -0.41 -4.94 6.69
CA ILE A 89 0.85 -4.25 7.03
C ILE A 89 1.58 -5.00 8.16
N ALA A 90 0.84 -5.42 9.18
CA ALA A 90 1.38 -6.11 10.35
C ALA A 90 1.96 -7.48 9.97
N ASN A 91 1.25 -8.27 9.16
CA ASN A 91 1.67 -9.61 8.76
C ASN A 91 3.01 -9.60 8.03
N ALA A 92 3.29 -8.57 7.20
CA ALA A 92 4.59 -8.41 6.55
C ALA A 92 5.72 -8.20 7.56
N ALA A 93 5.49 -7.39 8.60
CA ALA A 93 6.45 -7.18 9.68
C ALA A 93 6.63 -8.41 10.58
N ILE A 94 5.53 -9.06 10.94
CA ILE A 94 5.51 -10.26 11.78
C ILE A 94 6.33 -11.36 11.12
N ALA A 95 6.03 -11.70 9.87
CA ALA A 95 6.71 -12.78 9.16
C ALA A 95 8.21 -12.49 9.01
N ALA A 96 8.60 -11.31 8.52
CA ALA A 96 10.00 -10.98 8.30
C ALA A 96 10.82 -10.98 9.60
N ILE A 97 10.31 -10.33 10.65
CA ILE A 97 11.07 -10.17 11.90
C ILE A 97 11.14 -11.47 12.69
N ALA A 98 10.03 -12.22 12.79
CA ALA A 98 10.02 -13.50 13.50
C ALA A 98 10.99 -14.50 12.84
N THR A 99 10.95 -14.60 11.50
CA THR A 99 11.87 -15.45 10.74
C THR A 99 13.33 -15.05 10.96
N ASP A 100 13.66 -13.75 10.86
CA ASP A 100 15.04 -13.29 11.04
C ASP A 100 15.57 -13.53 12.46
N ILE A 101 14.76 -13.29 13.49
CA ILE A 101 15.18 -13.52 14.88
C ILE A 101 15.51 -15.01 15.10
N VAL A 102 14.64 -15.91 14.63
CA VAL A 102 14.82 -17.35 14.79
C VAL A 102 15.96 -17.89 13.93
N GLU A 103 16.10 -17.46 12.68
CA GLU A 103 17.18 -17.95 11.81
C GLU A 103 18.55 -17.43 12.22
N LEU A 104 18.64 -16.14 12.61
CA LEU A 104 19.91 -15.48 12.89
C LEU A 104 20.32 -15.57 14.36
N GLN A 105 19.39 -15.95 15.25
CA GLN A 105 19.59 -15.89 16.69
C GLN A 105 20.11 -14.51 17.12
N SER A 106 19.45 -13.47 16.59
CA SER A 106 19.93 -12.10 16.63
C SER A 106 18.76 -11.13 16.78
N LEU A 107 19.00 -10.03 17.49
CA LEU A 107 18.07 -8.90 17.57
C LEU A 107 18.52 -7.73 16.69
N ALA A 108 19.61 -7.89 15.94
CA ALA A 108 20.06 -6.97 14.89
C ALA A 108 19.25 -7.19 13.60
N VAL A 109 17.93 -7.04 13.70
CA VAL A 109 16.97 -7.24 12.61
C VAL A 109 16.41 -5.90 12.17
N ASP A 110 16.37 -5.69 10.85
CA ASP A 110 15.87 -4.45 10.26
C ASP A 110 14.34 -4.33 10.45
N THR A 111 13.87 -3.10 10.71
CA THR A 111 12.43 -2.84 10.72
C THR A 111 11.86 -2.88 9.30
N VAL A 112 10.63 -3.34 9.13
CA VAL A 112 9.97 -3.38 7.82
C VAL A 112 9.44 -2.00 7.42
N SER A 113 9.83 -1.56 6.22
CA SER A 113 9.33 -0.33 5.62
C SER A 113 7.79 -0.34 5.52
N GLY A 114 7.16 0.75 5.97
CA GLY A 114 5.69 0.85 6.04
C GLY A 114 5.06 0.29 7.32
N ALA A 115 5.81 -0.48 8.11
CA ALA A 115 5.35 -1.12 9.35
C ALA A 115 6.25 -0.81 10.56
N THR A 116 7.02 0.28 10.52
CA THR A 116 8.09 0.58 11.49
C THR A 116 7.67 0.53 12.96
N LEU A 117 6.52 1.10 13.32
CA LEU A 117 6.06 1.11 14.72
C LEU A 117 5.63 -0.28 15.19
N THR A 118 5.01 -1.06 14.31
CA THR A 118 4.68 -2.47 14.57
C THR A 118 5.97 -3.30 14.70
N SER A 119 6.95 -3.10 13.81
CA SER A 119 8.27 -3.74 13.89
C SER A 119 8.99 -3.44 15.21
N MET A 120 9.01 -2.17 15.62
CA MET A 120 9.62 -1.75 16.89
C MET A 120 8.90 -2.36 18.09
N ALA A 121 7.57 -2.47 18.04
CA ALA A 121 6.79 -3.13 19.10
C ALA A 121 7.14 -4.62 19.21
N ILE A 122 7.20 -5.34 18.08
CA ILE A 122 7.61 -6.75 18.05
C ILE A 122 9.01 -6.91 18.66
N LEU A 123 9.99 -6.14 18.18
CA LEU A 123 11.36 -6.18 18.69
C LEU A 123 11.44 -5.84 20.18
N SER A 124 10.66 -4.85 20.65
CA SER A 124 10.62 -4.48 22.05
C SER A 124 10.02 -5.58 22.93
N ALA A 125 8.96 -6.24 22.48
CA ALA A 125 8.34 -7.35 23.20
C ALA A 125 9.26 -8.57 23.23
N VAL A 126 9.93 -8.91 22.11
CA VAL A 126 10.93 -9.98 22.09
C VAL A 126 12.07 -9.69 23.07
N LYS A 127 12.61 -8.46 23.09
CA LYS A 127 13.66 -8.07 24.06
C LYS A 127 13.24 -8.31 25.50
N ASP A 128 12.00 -7.97 25.84
CA ASP A 128 11.45 -8.23 27.18
C ASP A 128 11.35 -9.73 27.46
N CYS A 129 10.78 -10.53 26.55
CA CYS A 129 10.73 -11.99 26.69
C CYS A 129 12.11 -12.63 26.89
N ILE A 130 13.11 -12.20 26.11
CA ILE A 130 14.49 -12.66 26.27
C ILE A 130 15.07 -12.27 27.64
N GLY A 131 14.79 -11.05 28.11
CA GLY A 131 15.17 -10.61 29.46
C GLY A 131 14.52 -11.47 30.55
N GLN A 132 13.24 -11.83 30.41
CA GLN A 132 12.53 -12.73 31.32
C GLN A 132 13.13 -14.15 31.33
N ALA A 133 13.61 -14.62 30.18
CA ALA A 133 14.33 -15.88 30.04
C ALA A 133 15.77 -15.84 30.61
N GLY A 134 16.25 -14.68 31.07
CA GLY A 134 17.61 -14.50 31.57
C GLY A 134 18.67 -14.41 30.47
N GLY A 135 18.27 -14.20 29.21
CA GLY A 135 19.18 -14.03 28.08
C GLY A 135 19.87 -12.67 28.06
N ASP A 136 21.03 -12.60 27.41
CA ASP A 136 21.77 -11.34 27.22
C ASP A 136 21.27 -10.59 25.98
N VAL A 137 20.29 -9.71 26.20
CA VAL A 137 19.71 -8.86 25.15
C VAL A 137 20.79 -8.03 24.43
N ALA A 138 21.77 -7.50 25.16
CA ALA A 138 22.81 -6.65 24.59
C ALA A 138 23.79 -7.45 23.71
N ALA A 139 24.01 -8.73 24.01
CA ALA A 139 24.75 -9.63 23.14
C ALA A 139 23.98 -9.92 21.84
N LEU A 140 22.68 -10.22 21.93
CA LEU A 140 21.85 -10.48 20.75
C LEU A 140 21.66 -9.25 19.86
N GLU A 141 21.62 -8.04 20.42
CA GLU A 141 21.58 -6.80 19.64
C GLU A 141 22.90 -6.52 18.89
N LYS A 142 24.01 -7.11 19.34
CA LYS A 142 25.34 -7.00 18.70
C LYS A 142 25.66 -8.18 17.80
N ALA A 143 24.85 -9.24 17.84
CA ALA A 143 25.00 -10.38 16.95
C ALA A 143 24.86 -9.92 15.49
N ALA A 144 25.42 -10.70 14.57
CA ALA A 144 25.32 -10.38 13.15
C ALA A 144 23.85 -10.34 12.72
N GLY A 145 23.48 -9.30 11.97
CA GLY A 145 22.22 -9.26 11.24
C GLY A 145 22.33 -10.03 9.94
N ARG A 146 21.26 -10.01 9.13
CA ARG A 146 21.30 -10.61 7.80
C ARG A 146 22.34 -9.90 6.94
N GLU A 147 23.21 -10.68 6.29
CA GLU A 147 24.20 -10.12 5.37
C GLU A 147 23.50 -9.43 4.18
N LYS A 148 23.95 -8.21 3.86
CA LYS A 148 23.47 -7.47 2.70
C LYS A 148 24.29 -7.84 1.48
N LYS A 149 23.60 -8.02 0.35
CA LYS A 149 24.22 -8.24 -0.96
C LYS A 149 25.00 -6.99 -1.37
N ASP A 150 26.10 -7.22 -2.08
CA ASP A 150 26.85 -6.20 -2.81
C ASP A 150 26.69 -6.47 -4.31
N ALA A 151 25.48 -6.20 -4.81
CA ALA A 151 25.10 -6.46 -6.19
C ALA A 151 24.51 -5.19 -6.81
N THR A 152 24.76 -4.99 -8.10
CA THR A 152 24.13 -3.93 -8.90
C THR A 152 23.43 -4.55 -10.10
N GLU A 153 22.13 -4.27 -10.25
CA GLU A 153 21.33 -4.71 -11.38
C GLU A 153 20.85 -3.52 -12.20
N ILE A 154 21.04 -3.58 -13.51
CA ILE A 154 20.52 -2.60 -14.46
C ILE A 154 19.30 -3.21 -15.14
N ILE A 155 18.17 -2.50 -15.11
CA ILE A 155 16.91 -2.93 -15.72
C ILE A 155 16.49 -1.87 -16.73
N GLU A 156 16.33 -2.27 -17.99
CA GLU A 156 15.77 -1.41 -19.03
C GLU A 156 14.24 -1.58 -19.04
N THR A 157 13.51 -0.47 -19.20
CA THR A 157 12.05 -0.44 -19.29
C THR A 157 11.58 0.70 -20.18
N GLU A 158 10.30 0.72 -20.55
CA GLU A 158 9.72 1.88 -21.20
C GLU A 158 9.40 2.97 -20.17
N VAL A 159 8.77 2.60 -19.05
CA VAL A 159 8.38 3.55 -17.99
C VAL A 159 8.81 3.04 -16.63
N ALA A 160 9.53 3.87 -15.87
CA ALA A 160 9.81 3.63 -14.47
C ALA A 160 8.83 4.41 -13.58
N ILE A 161 8.20 3.74 -12.62
CA ILE A 161 7.27 4.33 -11.65
C ILE A 161 7.87 4.24 -10.26
N VAL A 162 7.82 5.34 -9.51
CA VAL A 162 8.27 5.38 -8.11
C VAL A 162 7.05 5.31 -7.19
N GLY A 163 6.93 4.18 -6.49
CA GLY A 163 5.86 3.88 -5.52
C GLY A 163 4.67 3.15 -6.13
N ALA A 164 4.20 2.11 -5.46
CA ALA A 164 3.01 1.33 -5.77
C ALA A 164 1.81 1.74 -4.89
N GLY A 165 1.73 3.03 -4.52
CA GLY A 165 0.54 3.62 -3.91
C GLY A 165 -0.58 3.88 -4.93
N ALA A 166 -1.68 4.52 -4.52
CA ALA A 166 -2.84 4.76 -5.40
C ALA A 166 -2.47 5.27 -6.81
N ALA A 167 -1.69 6.34 -6.91
CA ALA A 167 -1.33 6.93 -8.20
C ALA A 167 -0.39 6.04 -9.03
N GLY A 168 0.63 5.46 -8.41
CA GLY A 168 1.63 4.66 -9.13
C GLY A 168 1.08 3.30 -9.57
N LEU A 169 0.29 2.65 -8.71
CA LEU A 169 -0.36 1.37 -9.03
C LEU A 169 -1.38 1.52 -10.17
N THR A 170 -2.26 2.53 -10.12
CA THR A 170 -3.23 2.75 -11.22
C THR A 170 -2.54 3.18 -12.52
N SER A 171 -1.45 3.96 -12.43
CA SER A 171 -0.63 4.28 -13.61
C SER A 171 0.02 3.02 -14.20
N ALA A 172 0.57 2.15 -13.37
CA ALA A 172 1.19 0.89 -13.79
C ALA A 172 0.17 -0.01 -14.50
N ILE A 173 -1.04 -0.14 -13.93
CA ILE A 173 -2.12 -0.91 -14.53
C ILE A 173 -2.52 -0.32 -15.89
N ALA A 174 -2.84 0.98 -15.95
CA ALA A 174 -3.27 1.63 -17.18
C ALA A 174 -2.23 1.56 -18.32
N LEU A 175 -0.94 1.59 -17.99
CA LEU A 175 0.16 1.40 -18.94
C LEU A 175 0.31 -0.07 -19.36
N SER A 176 0.16 -1.00 -18.42
CA SER A 176 0.23 -2.45 -18.67
C SER A 176 -0.91 -2.94 -19.55
N GLU A 177 -2.11 -2.38 -19.41
CA GLU A 177 -3.26 -2.63 -20.30
C GLU A 177 -2.98 -2.24 -21.76
N GLN A 178 -2.07 -1.27 -21.96
CA GLN A 178 -1.61 -0.86 -23.29
C GLN A 178 -0.39 -1.67 -23.77
N GLY A 179 0.07 -2.65 -22.98
CA GLY A 179 1.25 -3.45 -23.27
C GLY A 179 2.57 -2.68 -23.12
N THR A 180 2.58 -1.59 -22.36
CA THR A 180 3.81 -0.85 -22.05
C THR A 180 4.65 -1.64 -21.05
N ASP A 181 5.96 -1.66 -21.27
CA ASP A 181 6.93 -2.17 -20.30
C ASP A 181 7.07 -1.23 -19.11
N VAL A 182 6.74 -1.73 -17.92
CA VAL A 182 6.69 -0.93 -16.69
C VAL A 182 7.45 -1.61 -15.56
N VAL A 183 8.38 -0.86 -14.97
CA VAL A 183 9.02 -1.22 -13.71
C VAL A 183 8.57 -0.26 -12.62
N VAL A 184 8.01 -0.79 -11.53
CA VAL A 184 7.61 -0.03 -10.34
C VAL A 184 8.61 -0.28 -9.22
N MET A 185 9.16 0.77 -8.62
CA MET A 185 9.98 0.68 -7.41
C MET A 185 9.13 0.99 -6.17
N GLU A 186 8.87 -0.01 -5.34
CA GLU A 186 8.11 0.14 -4.10
C GLU A 186 9.00 -0.14 -2.89
N LYS A 187 9.09 0.82 -1.98
CA LYS A 187 9.91 0.72 -0.78
C LYS A 187 9.36 -0.30 0.22
N CYS A 188 8.05 -0.50 0.26
CA CYS A 188 7.40 -1.46 1.16
C CYS A 188 7.45 -2.88 0.58
N GLY A 189 7.21 -3.88 1.41
CA GLY A 189 7.04 -5.28 0.98
C GLY A 189 5.65 -5.58 0.37
N PHE A 190 4.83 -4.55 0.14
CA PHE A 190 3.43 -4.66 -0.28
C PHE A 190 3.01 -3.39 -1.04
N ILE A 191 1.98 -3.50 -1.88
CA ILE A 191 1.39 -2.38 -2.62
C ILE A 191 0.38 -1.58 -1.77
N GLY A 192 0.02 -0.38 -2.22
CA GLY A 192 -1.10 0.40 -1.72
C GLY A 192 -0.71 1.64 -0.91
N GLY A 193 0.43 1.62 -0.20
CA GLY A 193 0.90 2.79 0.57
C GLY A 193 -0.20 3.39 1.46
N SER A 194 -0.39 4.71 1.42
CA SER A 194 -1.46 5.38 2.20
C SER A 194 -2.88 5.00 1.80
N MET A 195 -3.09 4.38 0.63
CA MET A 195 -4.40 3.87 0.23
C MET A 195 -4.90 2.82 1.24
N LEU A 196 -4.02 1.92 1.69
CA LEU A 196 -4.36 0.85 2.65
C LEU A 196 -4.98 1.37 3.95
N VAL A 197 -4.52 2.52 4.42
CA VAL A 197 -4.94 3.11 5.69
C VAL A 197 -5.93 4.26 5.51
N SER A 198 -6.43 4.46 4.28
CA SER A 198 -7.46 5.45 4.01
C SER A 198 -8.85 4.95 4.39
N GLY A 199 -9.78 5.86 4.65
CA GLY A 199 -11.19 5.52 4.87
C GLY A 199 -11.94 5.02 3.63
N GLY A 200 -11.24 4.82 2.50
CA GLY A 200 -11.76 4.18 1.29
C GLY A 200 -12.87 4.94 0.55
N ARG A 201 -13.04 6.23 0.84
CA ARG A 201 -14.14 7.01 0.26
C ARG A 201 -13.76 7.57 -1.11
N LEU A 202 -14.56 7.25 -2.12
CA LEU A 202 -14.52 7.91 -3.42
C LEU A 202 -15.78 8.78 -3.58
N GLN A 203 -15.60 10.00 -4.07
CA GLN A 203 -16.75 10.82 -4.49
C GLN A 203 -17.19 10.37 -5.88
N TYR A 204 -18.50 10.22 -6.07
CA TYR A 204 -19.08 9.75 -7.33
C TYR A 204 -20.10 10.79 -7.84
N PRO A 205 -19.62 11.98 -8.29
CA PRO A 205 -20.51 12.96 -8.90
C PRO A 205 -21.21 12.35 -10.11
N GLU A 206 -22.50 12.67 -10.22
CA GLU A 206 -23.37 12.13 -11.25
C GLU A 206 -23.54 10.61 -11.28
N ALA A 207 -23.34 9.92 -10.15
CA ALA A 207 -23.58 8.47 -10.07
C ALA A 207 -24.97 8.06 -10.61
N PRO A 208 -25.10 6.81 -11.11
CA PRO A 208 -26.36 6.24 -11.54
C PRO A 208 -27.51 6.47 -10.54
N LEU A 209 -28.71 6.72 -11.05
CA LEU A 209 -29.87 7.16 -10.26
C LEU A 209 -30.21 6.19 -9.13
N GLU A 210 -30.02 4.89 -9.37
CA GLU A 210 -30.25 3.83 -8.40
C GLU A 210 -29.25 3.81 -7.23
N PHE A 211 -28.08 4.47 -7.38
CA PHE A 211 -27.12 4.62 -6.28
C PHE A 211 -27.46 5.83 -5.42
N ARG A 212 -28.24 6.78 -5.93
CA ARG A 212 -28.58 7.98 -5.19
C ARG A 212 -29.67 7.70 -4.15
N GLN A 213 -29.48 8.25 -2.96
CA GLN A 213 -30.48 8.30 -1.91
C GLN A 213 -31.63 9.27 -2.26
N GLU A 214 -32.81 9.05 -1.67
CA GLU A 214 -33.91 10.02 -1.72
C GLU A 214 -33.46 11.37 -1.15
N THR A 215 -33.88 12.45 -1.78
CA THR A 215 -33.65 13.79 -1.23
C THR A 215 -34.43 13.97 0.06
N THR A 216 -33.86 14.71 0.99
CA THR A 216 -34.52 15.05 2.25
C THR A 216 -34.54 16.56 2.43
N GLU A 217 -35.45 17.08 3.24
CA GLU A 217 -35.52 18.52 3.52
C GLU A 217 -34.20 19.10 4.07
N PRO A 218 -33.45 18.41 4.96
CA PRO A 218 -32.09 18.83 5.32
C PRO A 218 -31.14 18.95 4.13
N MET A 219 -31.21 18.04 3.15
CA MET A 219 -30.38 18.14 1.94
C MET A 219 -30.80 19.37 1.11
N ARG A 220 -32.10 19.64 0.92
CA ARG A 220 -32.55 20.85 0.21
C ARG A 220 -32.01 22.14 0.83
N ARG A 221 -32.04 22.23 2.17
CA ARG A 221 -31.47 23.38 2.90
C ARG A 221 -29.96 23.51 2.67
N LEU A 222 -29.25 22.40 2.72
CA LEU A 222 -27.80 22.38 2.55
C LEU A 222 -27.37 22.81 1.14
N PHE A 223 -28.15 22.46 0.11
CA PHE A 223 -27.92 22.98 -1.25
C PHE A 223 -28.01 24.51 -1.27
N ALA A 224 -29.08 25.08 -0.70
CA ALA A 224 -29.27 26.54 -0.63
C ALA A 224 -28.13 27.23 0.14
N GLU A 225 -27.72 26.67 1.28
CA GLU A 225 -26.58 27.19 2.07
C GLU A 225 -25.26 27.17 1.27
N VAL A 226 -25.02 26.13 0.47
CA VAL A 226 -23.82 26.06 -0.39
C VAL A 226 -23.87 27.16 -1.46
N MET A 227 -25.02 27.38 -2.10
CA MET A 227 -25.16 28.44 -3.11
C MET A 227 -24.95 29.84 -2.51
N GLU A 228 -25.50 30.10 -1.32
CA GLU A 228 -25.29 31.35 -0.59
C GLU A 228 -23.81 31.56 -0.26
N ARG A 229 -23.16 30.54 0.31
CA ARG A 229 -21.73 30.59 0.64
C ARG A 229 -20.86 30.77 -0.59
N ALA A 230 -21.22 30.15 -1.72
CA ALA A 230 -20.49 30.31 -2.99
C ALA A 230 -20.51 31.76 -3.47
N ARG A 231 -21.69 32.41 -3.43
CA ARG A 231 -21.81 33.84 -3.75
C ARG A 231 -20.99 34.71 -2.80
N ALA A 232 -21.10 34.45 -1.49
CA ALA A 232 -20.34 35.19 -0.48
C ALA A 232 -18.81 35.03 -0.64
N LEU A 233 -18.37 33.87 -1.13
CA LEU A 233 -16.97 33.58 -1.44
C LEU A 233 -16.49 34.23 -2.75
N GLY A 234 -17.40 34.71 -3.60
CA GLY A 234 -17.08 35.33 -4.88
C GLY A 234 -17.03 34.37 -6.06
N VAL A 235 -17.68 33.20 -5.97
CA VAL A 235 -17.95 32.36 -7.16
C VAL A 235 -18.78 33.18 -8.15
N LYS A 236 -18.44 33.11 -9.44
CA LYS A 236 -19.13 33.84 -10.51
C LYS A 236 -20.64 33.55 -10.47
N GLU A 237 -21.47 34.59 -10.48
CA GLU A 237 -22.93 34.45 -10.41
C GLU A 237 -23.48 33.58 -11.54
N GLU A 238 -22.90 33.65 -12.74
CA GLU A 238 -23.25 32.77 -13.86
C GLU A 238 -23.15 31.28 -13.48
N ARG A 239 -22.11 30.88 -12.75
CA ARG A 239 -21.91 29.50 -12.30
C ARG A 239 -22.94 29.12 -11.25
N VAL A 240 -23.21 30.00 -10.28
CA VAL A 240 -24.18 29.73 -9.20
C VAL A 240 -25.59 29.62 -9.79
N ALA A 241 -26.00 30.59 -10.61
CA ALA A 241 -27.31 30.59 -11.27
C ALA A 241 -27.49 29.37 -12.19
N PHE A 242 -26.43 28.93 -12.88
CA PHE A 242 -26.48 27.71 -13.69
C PHE A 242 -26.75 26.45 -12.84
N VAL A 243 -26.09 26.31 -11.69
CA VAL A 243 -26.31 25.19 -10.77
C VAL A 243 -27.72 25.23 -10.15
N GLU A 244 -28.23 26.40 -9.82
CA GLU A 244 -29.61 26.57 -9.33
C GLU A 244 -30.65 26.17 -10.40
N ASP A 245 -30.45 26.56 -11.67
CA ASP A 245 -31.33 26.14 -12.77
C ASP A 245 -31.34 24.61 -12.96
N GLN A 246 -30.16 23.97 -12.91
CA GLN A 246 -30.05 22.51 -12.95
C GLN A 246 -30.82 21.84 -11.81
N TYR A 247 -30.68 22.37 -10.59
CA TYR A 247 -31.35 21.85 -9.40
C TYR A 247 -32.87 21.98 -9.50
N GLU A 248 -33.39 23.15 -9.89
CA GLU A 248 -34.83 23.36 -10.03
C GLU A 248 -35.42 22.47 -11.12
N LYS A 249 -34.75 22.37 -12.28
CA LYS A 249 -35.17 21.49 -13.37
C LYS A 249 -35.22 20.03 -12.94
N TRP A 250 -34.21 19.55 -12.20
CA TRP A 250 -34.15 18.17 -11.73
C TRP A 250 -35.42 17.77 -10.95
N TYR A 251 -35.88 18.61 -10.03
CA TYR A 251 -37.07 18.32 -9.24
C TYR A 251 -38.38 18.65 -9.96
N ALA A 252 -38.39 19.62 -10.89
CA ALA A 252 -39.55 19.90 -11.75
C ALA A 252 -39.89 18.73 -12.68
N GLU A 253 -38.89 17.93 -13.07
CA GLU A 253 -39.06 16.68 -13.84
C GLU A 253 -39.60 15.51 -13.00
N GLY A 254 -39.83 15.72 -11.69
CA GLY A 254 -40.40 14.72 -10.79
C GLY A 254 -39.37 13.77 -10.16
N ASN A 255 -38.07 14.02 -10.29
CA ASN A 255 -37.05 13.22 -9.61
C ASN A 255 -37.18 13.37 -8.09
N THR A 256 -37.18 12.26 -7.37
CA THR A 256 -37.17 12.24 -5.89
C THR A 256 -35.77 12.02 -5.32
N LYS A 257 -34.84 11.56 -6.15
CA LYS A 257 -33.45 11.33 -5.78
C LYS A 257 -32.69 12.64 -5.58
N THR A 258 -31.63 12.53 -4.79
CA THR A 258 -30.72 13.62 -4.49
C THR A 258 -30.06 14.17 -5.77
N PHE A 259 -30.21 15.47 -6.02
CA PHE A 259 -29.55 16.19 -7.12
C PHE A 259 -28.02 16.19 -6.97
N ASP A 260 -27.31 16.08 -8.09
CA ASP A 260 -25.87 16.33 -8.20
C ASP A 260 -25.52 16.62 -9.67
N SER A 261 -24.45 17.38 -9.90
CA SER A 261 -23.90 17.71 -11.22
C SER A 261 -22.40 18.01 -11.11
N ASP A 262 -21.68 17.92 -12.22
CA ASP A 262 -20.27 18.33 -12.31
C ASP A 262 -20.07 19.78 -11.85
N GLU A 263 -20.98 20.67 -12.20
CA GLU A 263 -20.91 22.08 -11.81
C GLU A 263 -21.21 22.28 -10.33
N TYR A 264 -22.19 21.56 -9.78
CA TYR A 264 -22.45 21.60 -8.34
C TYR A 264 -21.27 21.02 -7.55
N TYR A 265 -20.61 19.98 -8.06
CA TYR A 265 -19.40 19.45 -7.48
C TYR A 265 -18.29 20.50 -7.40
N ALA A 266 -18.04 21.22 -8.50
CA ALA A 266 -17.07 22.30 -8.54
C ALA A 266 -17.39 23.44 -7.56
N VAL A 267 -18.67 23.84 -7.46
CA VAL A 267 -19.12 24.84 -6.48
C VAL A 267 -18.92 24.35 -5.04
N LEU A 268 -19.22 23.07 -4.77
CA LEU A 268 -18.96 22.46 -3.47
C LEU A 268 -17.48 22.52 -3.09
N GLY A 269 -16.61 22.17 -4.05
CA GLY A 269 -15.15 22.25 -3.90
C GLY A 269 -14.69 23.67 -3.60
N ALA A 270 -15.19 24.67 -4.34
CA ALA A 270 -14.87 26.07 -4.09
C ALA A 270 -15.22 26.50 -2.67
N VAL A 271 -16.43 26.18 -2.20
CA VAL A 271 -16.89 26.49 -0.84
C VAL A 271 -16.08 25.74 0.22
N GLY A 272 -15.73 24.47 -0.04
CA GLY A 272 -14.96 23.63 0.88
C GLY A 272 -13.51 24.08 1.03
N PHE A 273 -12.85 24.46 -0.07
CA PHE A 273 -11.47 24.94 -0.07
C PHE A 273 -11.33 26.44 0.24
N GLY A 274 -12.44 27.18 0.25
CA GLY A 274 -12.41 28.64 0.38
C GLY A 274 -11.73 29.31 -0.82
N ASN A 275 -11.83 28.72 -2.01
CA ASN A 275 -11.23 29.23 -3.24
C ASN A 275 -12.28 29.32 -4.36
N PRO A 276 -12.75 30.52 -4.73
CA PRO A 276 -13.79 30.66 -5.75
C PRO A 276 -13.36 30.22 -7.14
N LEU A 277 -12.05 30.19 -7.44
CA LEU A 277 -11.54 29.74 -8.74
C LEU A 277 -11.75 28.24 -8.99
N ALA A 278 -11.92 27.43 -7.93
CA ALA A 278 -12.18 26.01 -8.08
C ALA A 278 -13.53 25.73 -8.77
N ALA A 279 -14.47 26.69 -8.73
CA ALA A 279 -15.76 26.56 -9.40
C ALA A 279 -15.71 26.87 -10.92
N GLU A 280 -14.57 27.30 -11.45
CA GLU A 280 -14.44 27.63 -12.88
C GLU A 280 -14.24 26.42 -13.78
N THR A 281 -13.84 25.28 -13.20
CA THR A 281 -13.57 24.03 -13.90
C THR A 281 -14.33 22.87 -13.27
N THR A 282 -14.67 21.87 -14.06
CA THR A 282 -15.30 20.61 -13.60
C THR A 282 -14.33 19.44 -13.64
N VAL A 283 -13.03 19.69 -13.88
CA VAL A 283 -12.01 18.64 -14.07
C VAL A 283 -11.96 17.63 -12.91
N ASP A 284 -12.12 18.10 -11.67
CA ASP A 284 -12.13 17.22 -10.49
C ASP A 284 -13.36 16.32 -10.46
N ALA A 285 -14.52 16.82 -10.91
CA ALA A 285 -15.75 16.04 -10.98
C ALA A 285 -15.64 14.95 -12.06
N VAL A 286 -15.13 15.32 -13.23
CA VAL A 286 -14.84 14.40 -14.34
C VAL A 286 -13.84 13.32 -13.90
N ALA A 287 -12.75 13.71 -13.25
CA ALA A 287 -11.74 12.78 -12.75
C ALA A 287 -12.31 11.83 -11.68
N ALA A 288 -13.16 12.33 -10.78
CA ALA A 288 -13.82 11.51 -9.76
C ALA A 288 -14.74 10.46 -10.39
N ARG A 289 -15.57 10.84 -11.37
CA ARG A 289 -16.42 9.91 -12.11
C ARG A 289 -15.60 8.87 -12.87
N HIS A 290 -14.59 9.29 -13.64
CA HIS A 290 -13.71 8.35 -14.36
C HIS A 290 -13.01 7.38 -13.40
N THR A 291 -12.63 7.84 -12.20
CA THR A 291 -12.04 6.97 -11.18
C THR A 291 -13.04 5.91 -10.73
N CYS A 292 -14.29 6.29 -10.42
CA CYS A 292 -15.34 5.34 -10.03
C CYS A 292 -15.67 4.33 -11.14
N GLU A 293 -15.75 4.78 -12.38
CA GLU A 293 -15.96 3.92 -13.56
C GLU A 293 -14.79 2.94 -13.73
N TRP A 294 -13.56 3.44 -13.64
CA TRP A 294 -12.36 2.64 -13.82
C TRP A 294 -12.23 1.56 -12.75
N VAL A 295 -12.36 1.91 -11.45
CA VAL A 295 -12.27 0.89 -10.38
C VAL A 295 -13.38 -0.15 -10.50
N THR A 296 -14.58 0.25 -10.93
CA THR A 296 -15.69 -0.69 -11.16
C THR A 296 -15.40 -1.64 -12.31
N ALA A 297 -14.83 -1.14 -13.41
CA ALA A 297 -14.38 -1.97 -14.53
C ALA A 297 -13.28 -2.97 -14.13
N HIS A 298 -12.54 -2.67 -13.06
CA HIS A 298 -11.45 -3.49 -12.50
C HIS A 298 -11.91 -4.36 -11.32
N GLY A 299 -13.21 -4.62 -11.20
CA GLY A 299 -13.74 -5.60 -10.25
C GLY A 299 -14.11 -5.06 -8.87
N VAL A 300 -14.03 -3.74 -8.64
CA VAL A 300 -14.50 -3.14 -7.39
C VAL A 300 -16.02 -3.00 -7.44
N GLU A 301 -16.72 -3.74 -6.58
CA GLU A 301 -18.14 -3.47 -6.32
C GLU A 301 -18.28 -2.29 -5.37
N LEU A 302 -18.98 -1.23 -5.80
CA LEU A 302 -19.19 -0.01 -5.02
C LEU A 302 -20.48 -0.07 -4.18
N GLU A 303 -20.38 0.36 -2.92
CA GLU A 303 -21.47 0.42 -1.93
C GLU A 303 -22.60 1.36 -2.38
N LYS A 304 -23.84 0.93 -2.08
CA LYS A 304 -25.09 1.61 -2.47
C LYS A 304 -26.11 1.58 -1.30
N PRO A 305 -26.92 2.63 -1.10
CA PRO A 305 -26.86 3.93 -1.78
C PRO A 305 -25.60 4.73 -1.39
N LEU A 306 -25.35 5.84 -2.08
CA LEU A 306 -24.26 6.75 -1.75
C LEU A 306 -24.40 7.27 -0.31
N LEU A 307 -23.24 7.55 0.28
CA LEU A 307 -23.07 7.85 1.68
C LEU A 307 -22.61 9.30 1.88
N GLY A 308 -23.01 9.87 3.01
CA GLY A 308 -22.51 11.13 3.50
C GLY A 308 -21.20 10.92 4.27
N ILE A 309 -20.27 11.83 4.11
CA ILE A 309 -19.06 11.91 4.95
C ILE A 309 -19.21 13.12 5.86
N MET A 310 -18.97 12.94 7.15
CA MET A 310 -18.97 14.05 8.09
C MET A 310 -17.96 15.12 7.66
N GLY A 311 -18.41 16.38 7.57
CA GLY A 311 -17.61 17.50 7.07
C GLY A 311 -17.81 17.79 5.57
N PHE A 312 -18.46 16.89 4.83
CA PHE A 312 -18.93 17.16 3.48
C PHE A 312 -20.41 17.53 3.49
N SER A 313 -20.77 18.45 2.61
CA SER A 313 -22.12 19.00 2.51
C SER A 313 -23.10 18.10 1.76
N TRP A 314 -22.72 16.92 1.27
CA TRP A 314 -23.65 16.13 0.45
C TRP A 314 -23.35 14.62 0.47
N PRO A 315 -24.35 13.73 0.51
CA PRO A 315 -24.11 12.30 0.31
C PRO A 315 -23.87 12.02 -1.17
N ARG A 316 -22.58 11.88 -1.51
CA ARG A 316 -22.07 11.58 -2.85
C ARG A 316 -20.86 10.65 -2.84
N SER A 317 -20.63 9.98 -1.71
CA SER A 317 -19.46 9.13 -1.52
C SER A 317 -19.83 7.67 -1.57
N THR A 318 -18.92 6.83 -2.03
CA THR A 318 -19.04 5.37 -2.02
C THR A 318 -17.72 4.76 -1.56
N HIS A 319 -17.69 3.45 -1.42
CA HIS A 319 -16.53 2.65 -1.03
C HIS A 319 -16.70 1.21 -1.54
N PRO A 320 -15.68 0.35 -1.46
CA PRO A 320 -15.83 -1.06 -1.82
C PRO A 320 -16.80 -1.77 -0.87
N VAL A 321 -17.66 -2.63 -1.40
CA VAL A 321 -18.55 -3.50 -0.61
C VAL A 321 -17.72 -4.46 0.24
N GLY A 322 -18.12 -4.67 1.50
CA GLY A 322 -17.49 -5.60 2.43
C GLY A 322 -16.14 -5.14 3.01
N LYS A 323 -15.34 -4.38 2.26
CA LYS A 323 -14.07 -3.78 2.70
C LYS A 323 -14.07 -2.26 2.48
N PRO A 324 -14.72 -1.48 3.36
CA PRO A 324 -15.01 -0.05 3.14
C PRO A 324 -13.77 0.86 3.21
N ALA A 325 -12.65 0.37 3.73
CA ALA A 325 -11.38 1.08 3.75
C ALA A 325 -10.67 0.98 2.39
N GLY A 326 -9.55 1.70 2.23
CA GLY A 326 -8.84 1.65 0.95
C GLY A 326 -8.18 0.31 0.63
N GLU A 327 -8.05 -0.59 1.63
CA GLU A 327 -7.69 -1.99 1.42
C GLU A 327 -8.60 -2.68 0.38
N GLY A 328 -9.90 -2.39 0.35
CA GLY A 328 -10.81 -3.01 -0.61
C GLY A 328 -10.46 -2.67 -2.07
N TYR A 329 -9.89 -1.49 -2.35
CA TYR A 329 -9.38 -1.17 -3.67
C TYR A 329 -8.05 -1.87 -3.95
N VAL A 330 -7.16 -1.94 -2.95
CA VAL A 330 -5.87 -2.62 -3.11
C VAL A 330 -6.09 -4.09 -3.46
N ASP A 331 -6.95 -4.78 -2.71
CA ASP A 331 -7.27 -6.19 -2.95
C ASP A 331 -7.81 -6.40 -4.37
N ALA A 332 -8.78 -5.61 -4.80
CA ALA A 332 -9.38 -5.76 -6.12
C ALA A 332 -8.37 -5.50 -7.25
N LEU A 333 -7.49 -4.52 -7.08
CA LEU A 333 -6.46 -4.20 -8.08
C LEU A 333 -5.32 -5.22 -8.09
N GLU A 334 -4.96 -5.79 -6.93
CA GLU A 334 -4.03 -6.92 -6.83
C GLU A 334 -4.59 -8.14 -7.56
N ASP A 335 -5.82 -8.53 -7.23
CA ASP A 335 -6.59 -9.58 -7.90
C ASP A 335 -6.63 -9.37 -9.43
N TYR A 336 -6.81 -8.12 -9.86
CA TYR A 336 -6.83 -7.77 -11.28
C TYR A 336 -5.46 -7.96 -11.95
N ILE A 337 -4.39 -7.51 -11.31
CA ILE A 337 -3.02 -7.69 -11.81
C ILE A 337 -2.69 -9.18 -11.93
N GLU A 338 -3.01 -9.98 -10.92
CA GLU A 338 -2.76 -11.43 -10.90
C GLU A 338 -3.53 -12.15 -12.01
N LYS A 339 -4.83 -11.87 -12.15
CA LYS A 339 -5.69 -12.50 -13.17
C LYS A 339 -5.32 -12.07 -14.58
N SER A 340 -4.92 -10.82 -14.76
CA SER A 340 -4.49 -10.29 -16.07
C SER A 340 -3.11 -10.79 -16.47
N ALA A 341 -2.29 -11.21 -15.50
CA ALA A 341 -0.95 -11.74 -15.68
C ALA A 341 -0.08 -10.83 -16.59
N PHE A 342 -0.09 -9.52 -16.31
CA PHE A 342 0.65 -8.52 -17.11
C PHE A 342 2.13 -8.91 -17.22
N PRO A 343 2.59 -9.42 -18.39
CA PRO A 343 3.93 -9.99 -18.48
C PRO A 343 5.04 -8.93 -18.43
N GLU A 344 4.69 -7.69 -18.76
CA GLU A 344 5.59 -6.54 -18.84
C GLU A 344 5.57 -5.65 -17.59
N LEU A 345 4.82 -6.03 -16.55
CA LEU A 345 4.82 -5.35 -15.26
C LEU A 345 5.77 -6.04 -14.28
N GLU A 346 6.75 -5.30 -13.77
CA GLU A 346 7.63 -5.74 -12.68
C GLU A 346 7.54 -4.76 -11.51
N ILE A 347 7.29 -5.28 -10.31
CA ILE A 347 7.30 -4.48 -9.07
C ILE A 347 8.48 -4.91 -8.21
N LEU A 348 9.44 -4.01 -8.06
CA LEU A 348 10.59 -4.16 -7.17
C LEU A 348 10.17 -3.73 -5.75
N PHE A 349 9.66 -4.69 -4.98
CA PHE A 349 9.34 -4.47 -3.56
C PHE A 349 10.59 -4.28 -2.71
N SER A 350 10.41 -3.74 -1.50
CA SER A 350 11.51 -3.46 -0.57
C SER A 350 12.63 -2.59 -1.18
N THR A 351 12.34 -1.85 -2.25
CA THR A 351 13.33 -1.12 -3.03
C THR A 351 13.01 0.37 -3.01
N SER A 352 13.77 1.10 -2.20
CA SER A 352 13.63 2.56 -2.13
C SER A 352 14.30 3.20 -3.32
N ALA A 353 13.56 3.95 -4.14
CA ALA A 353 14.15 4.92 -5.06
C ALA A 353 14.92 5.99 -4.27
N GLN A 354 16.10 6.39 -4.76
CA GLN A 354 17.02 7.30 -4.08
C GLN A 354 17.49 8.46 -4.96
N GLU A 355 17.71 8.21 -6.26
CA GLU A 355 18.30 9.19 -7.16
C GLU A 355 17.69 9.07 -8.56
N LEU A 356 17.35 10.20 -9.19
CA LEU A 356 16.99 10.23 -10.61
C LEU A 356 18.26 10.19 -11.46
N VAL A 357 18.27 9.35 -12.50
CA VAL A 357 19.35 9.32 -13.48
C VAL A 357 19.10 10.42 -14.51
N VAL A 358 20.03 11.37 -14.62
CA VAL A 358 19.91 12.52 -15.52
C VAL A 358 21.06 12.50 -16.54
N GLU A 359 20.71 12.45 -17.83
CA GLU A 359 21.66 12.50 -18.94
C GLU A 359 21.29 13.65 -19.88
N SER A 360 22.26 14.53 -20.17
CA SER A 360 22.04 15.70 -21.04
C SER A 360 20.82 16.56 -20.65
N GLY A 361 20.55 16.67 -19.35
CA GLY A 361 19.41 17.42 -18.81
C GLY A 361 18.05 16.74 -18.90
N LYS A 362 18.00 15.45 -19.32
CA LYS A 362 16.78 14.63 -19.35
C LYS A 362 16.84 13.56 -18.27
N ILE A 363 15.71 13.29 -17.63
CA ILE A 363 15.57 12.12 -16.76
C ILE A 363 15.49 10.88 -17.67
N VAL A 364 16.34 9.90 -17.41
CA VAL A 364 16.45 8.65 -18.18
C VAL A 364 16.32 7.40 -17.31
N GLY A 365 15.95 7.57 -16.04
CA GLY A 365 15.83 6.45 -15.11
C GLY A 365 15.87 6.87 -13.65
N VAL A 366 15.94 5.87 -12.78
CA VAL A 366 15.98 5.99 -11.33
C VAL A 366 16.87 4.91 -10.74
N LYS A 367 17.68 5.28 -9.75
CA LYS A 367 18.45 4.38 -8.91
C LYS A 367 17.75 4.16 -7.59
N GLY A 368 17.86 2.96 -7.05
CA GLY A 368 17.37 2.63 -5.72
C GLY A 368 18.13 1.50 -5.07
N LEU A 369 17.82 1.26 -3.80
CA LEU A 369 18.44 0.24 -2.97
C LEU A 369 17.36 -0.65 -2.38
N CYS A 370 17.50 -1.95 -2.60
CA CYS A 370 16.70 -2.97 -1.96
C CYS A 370 17.15 -3.17 -0.50
N ASP A 371 16.21 -3.51 0.39
CA ASP A 371 16.51 -3.83 1.79
C ASP A 371 17.58 -4.94 1.93
N ASP A 372 17.66 -5.85 0.94
CA ASP A 372 18.64 -6.93 0.88
C ASP A 372 20.06 -6.49 0.45
N GLY A 373 20.26 -5.20 0.14
CA GLY A 373 21.54 -4.64 -0.31
C GLY A 373 21.70 -4.50 -1.83
N THR A 374 20.82 -5.10 -2.64
CA THR A 374 20.90 -4.99 -4.10
C THR A 374 20.64 -3.55 -4.55
N ALA A 375 21.59 -2.94 -5.26
CA ALA A 375 21.40 -1.67 -5.93
C ALA A 375 20.73 -1.89 -7.28
N TYR A 376 19.63 -1.19 -7.55
CA TYR A 376 18.93 -1.21 -8.83
C TYR A 376 19.13 0.11 -9.56
N GLU A 377 19.46 0.04 -10.85
CA GLU A 377 19.40 1.15 -11.79
C GLU A 377 18.37 0.83 -12.87
N VAL A 378 17.18 1.43 -12.75
CA VAL A 378 16.09 1.27 -13.72
C VAL A 378 16.21 2.38 -14.76
N ARG A 379 16.54 2.04 -16.00
CA ARG A 379 16.63 2.95 -17.14
C ARG A 379 15.33 2.93 -17.92
N ALA A 380 14.75 4.11 -18.13
CA ALA A 380 13.46 4.30 -18.77
C ALA A 380 13.62 5.09 -20.08
N SER A 381 12.93 4.64 -21.13
CA SER A 381 13.03 5.25 -22.46
C SER A 381 11.95 6.31 -22.74
N LYS A 382 10.91 6.41 -21.91
CA LYS A 382 9.80 7.37 -22.05
C LYS A 382 9.62 8.27 -20.84
#